data_AF-A0A3B0QS12-F1
#
_entry.id   AF-A0A3B0QS12-F1
#
_cell.length_a   1.000
_cell.length_b   1.000
_cell.length_c   1.000
_cell.angle_alpha   90.00
_cell.angle_beta   90.00
_cell.angle_gamma   90.00
#
_symmetry.space_group_name_H-M   'P 1'
#
loop_
_entity.id
_entity.type
_entity.pdbx_description
1 polymer ?
#
loop_
_entity_poly.entity_id
_entity_poly.type
_entity_poly.pdbx_seq_one_letter_code
_entity_poly.pdbx_strand_id
1 'polypeptide(L)'
;MKNRKGFLIIAHGSRREEANERVYELTAQLKNYFQTDLFEPAFMELAKPSIRDGINALAARDIDEIVAFPFFLFKGMHYSKDVPNIIERAVAKLDKDIKITMMDPVGMHPQVFDLVQEMLYDQVTDQFEFKKIEPSKIEDKSMEIIERAIEDAEMPEDERPVVKRVIHTTGDFDFLKSMIFQGNAVAEGCKALLAKKTIFTDVTMVQAGVNKRFGHEVRCVLNDPGVEEGAAKAGMTKAAYALRSLGTKLNGNIVAIGNAPTALIKLVDMIKQEGIRPALVIGIPVGFVNAKESKEYLRGIDEVPYITNRGQKGGSTVAAAIVNALIKAQFMAA
;
A
#
# COMPACT_ATOMS: atom_id res chain seq x y z
N MET A 1 14.58 -10.31 28.54
CA MET A 1 15.58 -9.31 28.08
C MET A 1 15.59 -9.33 26.56
N LYS A 2 15.63 -8.18 25.88
CA LYS A 2 15.77 -8.14 24.41
C LYS A 2 17.20 -8.57 24.07
N ASN A 3 17.36 -9.62 23.25
CA ASN A 3 18.66 -10.07 22.77
C ASN A 3 19.34 -8.92 22.01
N ARG A 4 20.50 -8.44 22.46
CA ARG A 4 21.18 -7.31 21.79
C ARG A 4 22.06 -7.85 20.68
N LYS A 5 21.79 -7.41 19.44
CA LYS A 5 22.45 -7.93 18.23
C LYS A 5 23.47 -6.96 17.67
N GLY A 6 24.66 -7.46 17.33
CA GLY A 6 25.62 -6.83 16.45
C GLY A 6 25.45 -7.32 15.00
N PHE A 7 25.84 -6.50 14.03
CA PHE A 7 25.69 -6.80 12.61
C PHE A 7 27.04 -6.66 11.92
N LEU A 8 27.48 -7.72 11.25
CA LEU A 8 28.76 -7.76 10.55
C LEU A 8 28.53 -7.76 9.04
N ILE A 9 28.95 -6.70 8.35
CA ILE A 9 28.81 -6.56 6.90
C ILE A 9 30.06 -7.11 6.23
N ILE A 10 29.95 -8.29 5.61
CA ILE A 10 31.10 -9.01 5.06
C ILE A 10 31.20 -8.77 3.55
N ALA A 11 32.32 -8.22 3.09
CA ALA A 11 32.66 -8.05 1.69
C ALA A 11 33.94 -8.83 1.32
N HIS A 12 34.28 -8.92 0.03
CA HIS A 12 35.44 -9.69 -0.43
C HIS A 12 36.72 -8.98 -0.02
N GLY A 13 36.72 -7.65 -0.16
CA GLY A 13 37.90 -6.82 -0.10
C GLY A 13 38.58 -6.77 -1.47
N SER A 14 39.19 -5.63 -1.75
CA SER A 14 39.78 -5.31 -3.04
C SER A 14 41.16 -4.70 -2.84
N ARG A 15 42.05 -4.92 -3.81
CA ARG A 15 43.33 -4.19 -3.88
C ARG A 15 43.13 -2.70 -4.22
N ARG A 16 41.95 -2.32 -4.75
CA ARG A 16 41.56 -0.93 -4.99
C ARG A 16 40.87 -0.38 -3.76
N GLU A 17 41.49 0.60 -3.10
CA GLU A 17 40.96 1.21 -1.87
C GLU A 17 39.55 1.80 -2.05
N GLU A 18 39.31 2.50 -3.17
CA GLU A 18 37.99 3.06 -3.54
C GLU A 18 36.85 2.02 -3.50
N ALA A 19 37.13 0.76 -3.83
CA ALA A 19 36.11 -0.30 -3.77
C ALA A 19 35.81 -0.74 -2.33
N ASN A 20 36.79 -0.64 -1.44
CA ASN A 20 36.63 -0.92 -0.01
C ASN A 20 35.89 0.24 0.69
N GLU A 21 36.13 1.49 0.25
CA GLU A 21 35.48 2.70 0.77
C GLU A 21 33.95 2.59 0.74
N ARG A 22 33.39 2.05 -0.33
CA ARG A 22 31.94 1.85 -0.47
C ARG A 22 31.34 0.95 0.62
N VAL A 23 32.09 -0.03 1.13
CA VAL A 23 31.63 -0.93 2.19
C VAL A 23 31.63 -0.21 3.55
N TYR A 24 32.61 0.68 3.77
CA TYR A 24 32.60 1.56 4.95
C TYR A 24 31.44 2.54 4.91
N GLU A 25 31.22 3.18 3.76
CA GLU A 25 30.11 4.10 3.56
C GLU A 25 28.75 3.43 3.80
N LEU A 26 28.53 2.24 3.21
CA LEU A 26 27.34 1.44 3.48
C LEU A 26 27.16 1.18 4.97
N THR A 27 28.22 0.77 5.65
CA THR A 27 28.17 0.48 7.09
C THR A 27 27.84 1.73 7.90
N ALA A 28 28.43 2.88 7.57
CA ALA A 28 28.15 4.15 8.22
C ALA A 28 26.69 4.61 7.98
N GLN A 29 26.17 4.44 6.76
CA GLN A 29 24.78 4.73 6.44
C GLN A 29 23.82 3.84 7.24
N LEU A 30 24.14 2.55 7.42
CA LEU A 30 23.34 1.65 8.25
C LEU A 30 23.35 2.09 9.73
N LYS A 31 24.50 2.49 10.27
CA LYS A 31 24.61 3.03 11.64
C LYS A 31 23.70 4.25 11.83
N ASN A 32 23.75 5.18 10.88
CA ASN A 32 22.93 6.40 10.91
C ASN A 32 21.44 6.08 10.74
N TYR A 33 21.08 5.19 9.82
CA TYR A 33 19.68 4.84 9.57
C TYR A 33 19.03 4.14 10.78
N PHE A 34 19.73 3.16 11.37
CA PHE A 34 19.24 2.42 12.54
C PHE A 34 19.55 3.08 13.89
N GLN A 35 20.25 4.23 13.88
CA GLN A 35 20.65 4.97 15.08
C GLN A 35 21.39 4.08 16.09
N THR A 36 22.35 3.29 15.60
CA THR A 36 23.13 2.35 16.43
C THR A 36 24.53 2.12 15.88
N ASP A 37 25.52 2.08 16.77
CA ASP A 37 26.90 1.80 16.37
C ASP A 37 27.19 0.31 16.17
N LEU A 38 26.20 -0.57 16.34
CA LEU A 38 26.36 -2.04 16.36
C LEU A 38 26.55 -2.68 14.98
N PHE A 39 26.95 -1.91 13.97
CA PHE A 39 27.34 -2.43 12.66
C PHE A 39 28.87 -2.36 12.51
N GLU A 40 29.49 -3.40 11.97
CA GLU A 40 30.91 -3.36 11.62
C GLU A 40 31.15 -3.86 10.21
N PRO A 41 32.04 -3.21 9.43
CA PRO A 41 32.50 -3.73 8.17
C PRO A 41 33.48 -4.87 8.42
N ALA A 42 33.56 -5.83 7.49
CA ALA A 42 34.57 -6.86 7.51
C ALA A 42 34.89 -7.31 6.08
N PHE A 43 36.15 -7.66 5.86
CA PHE A 43 36.62 -8.18 4.58
C PHE A 43 37.13 -9.60 4.73
N MET A 44 36.82 -10.44 3.75
CA MET A 44 37.31 -11.82 3.67
C MET A 44 38.82 -11.86 3.45
N GLU A 45 39.31 -11.00 2.54
CA GLU A 45 40.70 -10.94 2.11
C GLU A 45 41.06 -9.52 1.65
N LEU A 46 42.35 -9.27 1.39
CA LEU A 46 42.88 -8.07 0.71
C LEU A 46 42.67 -6.70 1.40
N ALA A 47 41.76 -6.60 2.36
CA ALA A 47 41.43 -5.39 3.08
C ALA A 47 41.26 -5.67 4.59
N LYS A 48 41.27 -4.60 5.37
CA LYS A 48 41.02 -4.59 6.82
C LYS A 48 39.80 -3.72 7.10
N PRO A 49 39.07 -3.90 8.20
CA PRO A 49 39.20 -4.98 9.19
C PRO A 49 38.83 -6.35 8.59
N SER A 50 39.52 -7.41 9.04
CA SER A 50 39.13 -8.78 8.66
C SER A 50 37.84 -9.21 9.38
N ILE A 51 37.19 -10.28 8.92
CA ILE A 51 36.04 -10.89 9.62
C ILE A 51 36.32 -11.08 11.12
N ARG A 52 37.52 -11.56 11.46
CA ARG A 52 37.94 -11.72 12.86
C ARG A 52 38.00 -10.39 13.61
N ASP A 53 38.56 -9.36 12.98
CA ASP A 53 38.70 -8.03 13.59
C ASP A 53 37.31 -7.43 13.86
N GLY A 54 36.37 -7.56 12.92
CA GLY A 54 34.99 -7.10 13.09
C GLY A 54 34.21 -7.89 14.15
N ILE A 55 34.37 -9.22 14.21
CA ILE A 55 33.79 -10.05 15.28
C ILE A 55 34.31 -9.61 16.65
N ASN A 56 35.63 -9.40 16.80
CA ASN A 56 36.22 -8.95 18.06
C ASN A 56 35.70 -7.56 18.46
N ALA A 57 35.58 -6.63 17.51
CA ALA A 57 35.06 -5.28 17.75
C ALA A 57 33.60 -5.30 18.23
N LEU A 58 32.78 -6.20 17.68
CA LEU A 58 31.41 -6.42 18.14
C LEU A 58 31.36 -7.13 19.49
N ALA A 59 32.20 -8.15 19.70
CA ALA A 59 32.25 -8.93 20.94
C ALA A 59 32.73 -8.13 22.16
N ALA A 60 33.52 -7.07 21.94
CA ALA A 60 33.90 -6.11 22.98
C ALA A 60 32.73 -5.25 23.48
N ARG A 61 31.58 -5.29 22.78
CA ARG A 61 30.36 -4.57 23.15
C ARG A 61 29.41 -5.49 23.91
N ASP A 62 28.43 -4.87 24.57
CA ASP A 62 27.41 -5.58 25.34
C ASP A 62 26.36 -6.23 24.42
N ILE A 63 26.74 -7.26 23.65
CA ILE A 63 25.86 -8.01 22.74
C ILE A 63 25.85 -9.52 23.04
N ASP A 64 24.77 -10.18 22.65
CA ASP A 64 24.55 -11.62 22.87
C ASP A 64 24.53 -12.40 21.54
N GLU A 65 24.36 -11.69 20.41
CA GLU A 65 24.28 -12.27 19.08
C GLU A 65 24.99 -11.40 18.04
N ILE A 66 25.71 -12.02 17.09
CA ILE A 66 26.21 -11.39 15.88
C ILE A 66 25.46 -11.94 14.67
N VAL A 67 24.91 -11.05 13.85
CA VAL A 67 24.31 -11.38 12.56
C VAL A 67 25.32 -11.06 11.48
N ALA A 68 25.88 -12.10 10.86
CA ALA A 68 26.80 -11.97 9.74
C ALA A 68 26.01 -11.85 8.43
N PHE A 69 26.15 -10.71 7.76
CA PHE A 69 25.49 -10.39 6.50
C PHE A 69 26.50 -10.33 5.35
N PRO A 70 26.50 -11.33 4.45
CA PRO A 70 27.37 -11.35 3.29
C PRO A 70 26.89 -10.37 2.21
N PHE A 71 27.65 -9.30 1.99
CA PHE A 71 27.34 -8.26 1.00
C PHE A 71 27.90 -8.64 -0.39
N PHE A 72 27.29 -9.68 -0.98
CA PHE A 72 27.68 -10.24 -2.29
C PHE A 72 26.49 -10.35 -3.24
N LEU A 73 26.63 -9.88 -4.48
CA LEU A 73 25.61 -10.01 -5.52
C LEU A 73 25.52 -11.44 -6.10
N PHE A 74 26.62 -12.19 -6.13
CA PHE A 74 26.65 -13.54 -6.68
C PHE A 74 27.28 -14.53 -5.69
N LYS A 75 26.72 -15.74 -5.63
CA LYS A 75 27.27 -16.86 -4.86
C LYS A 75 28.45 -17.46 -5.63
N GLY A 76 29.68 -17.04 -5.33
CA GLY A 76 30.89 -17.71 -5.84
C GLY A 76 31.09 -19.09 -5.17
N MET A 77 31.79 -20.03 -5.85
CA MET A 77 32.02 -21.42 -5.37
C MET A 77 32.74 -21.53 -4.01
N HIS A 78 33.39 -20.46 -3.54
CA HIS A 78 34.20 -20.43 -2.32
C HIS A 78 33.44 -19.88 -1.09
N TYR A 79 32.37 -19.10 -1.28
CA TYR A 79 31.67 -18.41 -0.21
C TYR A 79 30.97 -19.35 0.79
N SER A 80 30.28 -20.38 0.31
CA SER A 80 29.41 -21.24 1.14
C SER A 80 30.18 -22.09 2.15
N LYS A 81 31.50 -22.18 2.03
CA LYS A 81 32.38 -22.90 2.95
C LYS A 81 33.35 -21.96 3.68
N ASP A 82 33.91 -20.98 2.99
CA ASP A 82 35.04 -20.21 3.55
C ASP A 82 34.59 -19.19 4.61
N VAL A 83 33.49 -18.47 4.38
CA VAL A 83 32.98 -17.50 5.38
C VAL A 83 32.54 -18.18 6.67
N PRO A 84 31.73 -19.27 6.64
CA PRO A 84 31.42 -20.04 7.84
C PRO A 84 32.67 -20.51 8.58
N ASN A 85 33.65 -21.08 7.87
CA ASN A 85 34.90 -21.56 8.48
C ASN A 85 35.69 -20.44 9.17
N ILE A 86 35.75 -19.24 8.57
CA ILE A 86 36.44 -18.08 9.18
C ILE A 86 35.71 -17.62 10.44
N ILE A 87 34.38 -17.56 10.38
CA ILE A 87 33.54 -17.18 11.52
C ILE A 87 33.70 -18.18 12.67
N GLU A 88 33.58 -19.49 12.40
CA GLU A 88 33.73 -20.54 13.42
C GLU A 88 35.09 -20.47 14.13
N ARG A 89 36.17 -20.27 13.37
CA ARG A 89 37.53 -20.11 13.93
C ARG A 89 37.70 -18.84 14.75
N ALA A 90 37.01 -17.76 14.39
CA ALA A 90 37.04 -16.53 15.15
C ALA A 90 36.27 -16.67 16.47
N VAL A 91 35.09 -17.29 16.43
CA VAL A 91 34.22 -17.54 17.60
C VAL A 91 34.89 -18.45 18.61
N ALA A 92 35.55 -19.52 18.17
CA ALA A 92 36.25 -20.46 19.06
C ALA A 92 37.36 -19.83 19.91
N LYS A 93 37.74 -18.58 19.62
CA LYS A 93 38.76 -17.81 20.35
C LYS A 93 38.19 -16.66 21.18
N LEU A 94 36.86 -16.53 21.27
CA LEU A 94 36.20 -15.51 22.09
C LEU A 94 36.07 -16.01 23.53
N ASP A 95 36.32 -15.13 24.49
CA ASP A 95 36.15 -15.40 25.93
C ASP A 95 34.67 -15.30 26.38
N LYS A 96 33.78 -14.89 25.48
CA LYS A 96 32.34 -14.71 25.71
C LYS A 96 31.55 -15.62 24.77
N ASP A 97 30.54 -16.28 25.31
CA ASP A 97 29.58 -17.05 24.52
C ASP A 97 28.64 -16.07 23.77
N ILE A 98 28.86 -15.93 22.46
CA ILE A 98 28.07 -15.07 21.57
C ILE A 98 27.51 -15.94 20.45
N LYS A 99 26.19 -15.92 20.28
CA LYS A 99 25.54 -16.62 19.18
C LYS A 99 25.88 -15.94 17.86
N ILE A 100 26.25 -16.70 16.82
CA ILE A 100 26.39 -16.12 15.47
C ILE A 100 25.37 -16.73 14.52
N THR A 101 24.66 -15.86 13.80
CA THR A 101 23.69 -16.24 12.75
C THR A 101 24.17 -15.66 11.42
N MET A 102 24.31 -16.50 10.40
CA MET A 102 24.62 -16.04 9.04
C MET A 102 23.33 -15.86 8.23
N MET A 103 23.20 -14.71 7.58
CA MET A 103 22.12 -14.45 6.62
C MET A 103 22.50 -14.90 5.22
N ASP A 104 21.49 -15.09 4.37
CA ASP A 104 21.71 -15.21 2.93
C ASP A 104 22.39 -13.96 2.37
N PRO A 105 23.25 -14.12 1.35
CA PRO A 105 23.86 -12.98 0.67
C PRO A 105 22.79 -12.16 -0.06
N VAL A 106 23.11 -10.89 -0.39
CA VAL A 106 22.25 -10.01 -1.21
C VAL A 106 21.72 -10.75 -2.44
N GLY A 107 22.61 -11.42 -3.19
CA GLY A 107 22.21 -12.31 -4.28
C GLY A 107 21.32 -11.64 -5.33
N MET A 108 20.42 -12.43 -5.91
CA MET A 108 19.31 -11.96 -6.75
C MET A 108 18.02 -11.85 -5.94
N HIS A 109 18.08 -11.15 -4.80
CA HIS A 109 16.88 -10.82 -4.05
C HIS A 109 15.90 -10.02 -4.95
N PRO A 110 14.56 -10.20 -4.85
CA PRO A 110 13.60 -9.51 -5.70
C PRO A 110 13.80 -7.99 -5.78
N GLN A 111 14.15 -7.35 -4.65
CA GLN A 111 14.43 -5.91 -4.62
C GLN A 111 15.68 -5.48 -5.42
N VAL A 112 16.65 -6.38 -5.65
CA VAL A 112 17.79 -6.13 -6.54
C VAL A 112 17.34 -6.13 -7.99
N PHE A 113 16.41 -7.02 -8.36
CA PHE A 113 15.81 -7.01 -9.69
C PHE A 113 15.05 -5.70 -9.93
N ASP A 114 14.21 -5.29 -8.96
CA ASP A 114 13.46 -4.03 -9.06
C ASP A 114 14.41 -2.82 -9.20
N LEU A 115 15.50 -2.79 -8.43
CA LEU A 115 16.52 -1.75 -8.55
C LEU A 115 17.19 -1.74 -9.93
N VAL A 116 17.59 -2.89 -10.45
CA VAL A 116 18.22 -2.99 -11.77
C VAL A 116 17.24 -2.59 -12.86
N GLN A 117 15.96 -2.96 -12.74
CA GLN A 117 14.90 -2.54 -13.64
C GLN A 117 14.78 -1.00 -13.65
N GLU A 118 14.73 -0.37 -12.48
CA GLU A 118 14.66 1.08 -12.34
C GLU A 118 15.87 1.77 -12.99
N MET A 119 17.08 1.26 -12.73
CA MET A 119 18.32 1.81 -13.29
C MET A 119 18.40 1.73 -14.82
N LEU A 120 17.79 0.69 -15.41
CA LEU A 120 17.81 0.45 -16.85
C LEU A 120 16.61 1.05 -17.57
N TYR A 121 15.56 1.44 -16.84
CA TYR A 121 14.27 1.83 -17.39
C TYR A 121 14.41 2.88 -18.52
N ASP A 122 15.11 3.97 -18.25
CA ASP A 122 15.33 5.04 -19.24
C ASP A 122 16.16 4.59 -20.44
N GLN A 123 17.05 3.60 -20.27
CA GLN A 123 17.93 3.10 -21.34
C GLN A 123 17.21 2.14 -22.30
N VAL A 124 16.18 1.46 -21.81
CA VAL A 124 15.41 0.48 -22.59
C VAL A 124 14.09 1.04 -23.11
N THR A 125 13.71 2.26 -22.70
CA THR A 125 12.41 2.85 -23.04
C THR A 125 12.22 2.99 -24.56
N ASP A 126 13.26 3.37 -25.29
CA ASP A 126 13.23 3.51 -26.76
C ASP A 126 13.14 2.16 -27.49
N GLN A 127 13.35 1.05 -26.79
CA GLN A 127 13.25 -0.31 -27.32
C GLN A 127 11.87 -0.94 -27.03
N PHE A 128 11.00 -0.27 -26.26
CA PHE A 128 9.63 -0.72 -26.12
C PHE A 128 8.88 -0.54 -27.44
N GLU A 129 8.64 -1.64 -28.15
CA GLU A 129 7.64 -1.65 -29.20
C GLU A 129 6.25 -1.49 -28.58
N PHE A 130 5.75 -0.25 -28.55
CA PHE A 130 4.34 0.00 -28.26
C PHE A 130 3.50 -0.69 -29.33
N LYS A 131 2.95 -1.87 -29.01
CA LYS A 131 1.97 -2.53 -29.87
C LYS A 131 0.83 -1.56 -30.10
N LYS A 132 0.70 -1.06 -31.34
CA LYS A 132 -0.45 -0.25 -31.76
C LYS A 132 -1.71 -1.11 -31.62
N ILE A 133 -2.46 -0.85 -30.56
CA ILE A 133 -3.79 -1.41 -30.35
C ILE A 133 -4.79 -0.30 -30.71
N GLU A 134 -5.84 -0.65 -31.44
CA GLU A 134 -6.93 0.30 -31.73
C GLU A 134 -7.53 0.81 -30.42
N PRO A 135 -7.76 2.12 -30.25
CA PRO A 135 -8.28 2.69 -29.00
C PRO A 135 -9.54 2.00 -28.46
N SER A 136 -10.40 1.52 -29.35
CA SER A 136 -11.62 0.77 -29.03
C SER A 136 -11.36 -0.59 -28.36
N LYS A 137 -10.19 -1.20 -28.57
CA LYS A 137 -9.83 -2.54 -28.06
C LYS A 137 -8.95 -2.51 -26.81
N ILE A 138 -8.49 -1.33 -26.39
CA ILE A 138 -7.58 -1.19 -25.24
C ILE A 138 -8.30 -1.56 -23.94
N GLU A 139 -9.52 -1.06 -23.74
CA GLU A 139 -10.31 -1.38 -22.54
C GLU A 139 -10.64 -2.87 -22.48
N ASP A 140 -11.12 -3.45 -23.57
CA ASP A 140 -11.47 -4.88 -23.65
C ASP A 140 -10.27 -5.77 -23.32
N LYS A 141 -9.11 -5.48 -23.92
CA LYS A 141 -7.87 -6.22 -23.64
C LYS A 141 -7.40 -6.05 -22.20
N SER A 142 -7.53 -4.85 -21.64
CA SER A 142 -7.19 -4.60 -20.23
C SER A 142 -8.10 -5.42 -19.31
N MET A 143 -9.40 -5.46 -19.61
CA MET A 143 -10.37 -6.24 -18.84
C MET A 143 -10.14 -7.75 -18.95
N GLU A 144 -9.68 -8.24 -20.10
CA GLU A 144 -9.30 -9.64 -20.31
C GLU A 144 -8.06 -10.02 -19.48
N ILE A 145 -7.03 -9.17 -19.49
CA ILE A 145 -5.82 -9.36 -18.67
C ILE A 145 -6.19 -9.42 -17.18
N ILE A 146 -7.04 -8.48 -16.73
CA ILE A 146 -7.50 -8.44 -15.34
C ILE A 146 -8.32 -9.69 -15.01
N GLU A 147 -9.25 -10.10 -15.88
CA GLU A 147 -10.09 -11.29 -15.66
C GLU A 147 -9.23 -12.55 -15.45
N ARG A 148 -8.25 -12.78 -16.33
CA ARG A 148 -7.33 -13.91 -16.21
C ARG A 148 -6.52 -13.86 -14.91
N ALA A 149 -6.09 -12.67 -14.50
CA ALA A 149 -5.32 -12.50 -13.27
C ALA A 149 -6.15 -12.72 -11.98
N ILE A 150 -7.48 -12.70 -12.07
CA ILE A 150 -8.38 -12.93 -10.94
C ILE A 150 -9.26 -14.18 -11.11
N GLU A 151 -8.94 -15.06 -12.07
CA GLU A 151 -9.73 -16.25 -12.40
C GLU A 151 -9.97 -17.13 -11.17
N ASP A 152 -8.91 -17.41 -10.41
CA ASP A 152 -8.94 -18.25 -9.20
C ASP A 152 -9.38 -17.50 -7.92
N ALA A 153 -9.76 -16.23 -8.03
CA ALA A 153 -10.15 -15.45 -6.86
C ALA A 153 -11.59 -15.78 -6.42
N GLU A 154 -11.73 -16.34 -5.23
CA GLU A 154 -13.02 -16.56 -4.58
C GLU A 154 -13.67 -15.22 -4.19
N MET A 155 -14.75 -14.84 -4.87
CA MET A 155 -15.58 -13.69 -4.52
C MET A 155 -17.01 -13.84 -5.07
N PRO A 156 -18.01 -13.16 -4.48
CA PRO A 156 -19.36 -13.10 -5.05
C PRO A 156 -19.39 -12.55 -6.48
N GLU A 157 -20.27 -13.10 -7.32
CA GLU A 157 -20.36 -12.75 -8.75
C GLU A 157 -20.74 -11.28 -8.99
N ASP A 158 -21.53 -10.68 -8.10
CA ASP A 158 -21.96 -9.29 -8.18
C ASP A 158 -20.85 -8.31 -7.76
N GLU A 159 -19.92 -8.73 -6.89
CA GLU A 159 -18.76 -7.94 -6.47
C GLU A 159 -17.66 -7.89 -7.54
N ARG A 160 -17.51 -8.98 -8.32
CA ARG A 160 -16.44 -9.13 -9.32
C ARG A 160 -16.35 -7.99 -10.34
N PRO A 161 -17.46 -7.50 -10.95
CA PRO A 161 -17.42 -6.33 -11.83
C PRO A 161 -16.91 -5.06 -11.15
N VAL A 162 -17.19 -4.87 -9.86
CA VAL A 162 -16.75 -3.70 -9.09
C VAL A 162 -15.25 -3.78 -8.85
N VAL A 163 -14.76 -4.92 -8.36
CA VAL A 163 -13.33 -5.16 -8.12
C VAL A 163 -12.52 -5.00 -9.40
N LYS A 164 -12.98 -5.59 -10.52
CA LYS A 164 -12.35 -5.43 -11.83
C LYS A 164 -12.25 -3.97 -12.26
N ARG A 165 -13.32 -3.20 -12.07
CA ARG A 165 -13.33 -1.79 -12.46
C ARG A 165 -12.37 -0.97 -11.62
N VAL A 166 -12.24 -1.28 -10.34
CA VAL A 166 -11.24 -0.66 -9.45
C VAL A 166 -9.84 -0.99 -9.92
N ILE A 167 -9.49 -2.27 -10.10
CA ILE A 167 -8.15 -2.71 -10.57
C ILE A 167 -7.81 -2.06 -11.92
N HIS A 168 -8.75 -2.02 -12.86
CA HIS A 168 -8.54 -1.37 -14.15
C HIS A 168 -8.20 0.12 -14.01
N THR A 169 -8.86 0.80 -13.08
CA THR A 169 -8.70 2.24 -12.87
C THR A 169 -7.40 2.57 -12.16
N THR A 170 -6.92 1.68 -11.28
CA THR A 170 -5.74 1.93 -10.43
C THR A 170 -4.47 1.25 -10.96
N GLY A 171 -4.59 0.23 -11.80
CA GLY A 171 -3.49 -0.68 -12.13
C GLY A 171 -3.00 -1.51 -10.94
N ASP A 172 -3.79 -1.62 -9.86
CA ASP A 172 -3.35 -2.15 -8.57
C ASP A 172 -4.18 -3.36 -8.13
N PHE A 173 -3.57 -4.54 -8.18
CA PHE A 173 -4.19 -5.81 -7.78
C PHE A 173 -4.37 -5.95 -6.26
N ASP A 174 -3.79 -5.08 -5.42
CA ASP A 174 -4.03 -5.15 -3.96
C ASP A 174 -5.49 -4.87 -3.59
N PHE A 175 -6.26 -4.20 -4.48
CA PHE A 175 -7.69 -4.01 -4.29
C PHE A 175 -8.47 -5.33 -4.31
N LEU A 176 -7.96 -6.37 -5.00
CA LEU A 176 -8.55 -7.71 -4.97
C LEU A 176 -8.67 -8.27 -3.55
N LYS A 177 -7.65 -8.04 -2.72
CA LYS A 177 -7.55 -8.61 -1.37
C LYS A 177 -8.04 -7.66 -0.27
N SER A 178 -8.12 -6.37 -0.57
CA SER A 178 -8.38 -5.34 0.43
C SER A 178 -9.82 -4.83 0.42
N MET A 179 -10.55 -4.95 -0.70
CA MET A 179 -11.94 -4.51 -0.77
C MET A 179 -12.86 -5.33 0.13
N ILE A 180 -13.87 -4.67 0.68
CA ILE A 180 -14.87 -5.23 1.60
C ILE A 180 -16.23 -4.70 1.19
N PHE A 181 -17.19 -5.62 1.10
CA PHE A 181 -18.59 -5.36 0.79
C PHE A 181 -19.44 -5.87 1.96
N GLN A 182 -20.37 -5.06 2.45
CA GLN A 182 -21.24 -5.40 3.59
C GLN A 182 -22.70 -5.11 3.26
N GLY A 183 -23.59 -6.02 3.68
CA GLY A 183 -25.04 -5.79 3.63
C GLY A 183 -25.61 -5.78 2.21
N ASN A 184 -25.18 -6.69 1.33
CA ASN A 184 -25.57 -6.74 -0.09
C ASN A 184 -25.33 -5.40 -0.81
N ALA A 185 -24.18 -4.79 -0.55
CA ALA A 185 -23.86 -3.41 -0.94
C ALA A 185 -24.03 -3.16 -2.44
N VAL A 186 -23.66 -4.12 -3.29
CA VAL A 186 -23.81 -4.02 -4.75
C VAL A 186 -25.29 -3.96 -5.12
N ALA A 187 -26.09 -4.92 -4.65
CA ALA A 187 -27.51 -5.00 -4.93
C ALA A 187 -28.29 -3.76 -4.45
N GLU A 188 -28.06 -3.31 -3.21
CA GLU A 188 -28.71 -2.11 -2.67
C GLU A 188 -28.25 -0.84 -3.38
N GLY A 189 -26.98 -0.77 -3.80
CA GLY A 189 -26.47 0.29 -4.67
C GLY A 189 -27.18 0.34 -6.01
N CYS A 190 -27.29 -0.80 -6.70
CA CYS A 190 -28.00 -0.90 -7.98
C CYS A 190 -29.48 -0.53 -7.83
N LYS A 191 -30.16 -0.99 -6.77
CA LYS A 191 -31.55 -0.63 -6.47
C LYS A 191 -31.74 0.87 -6.26
N ALA A 192 -30.84 1.53 -5.53
CA ALA A 192 -30.88 2.98 -5.34
C ALA A 192 -30.67 3.74 -6.67
N LEU A 193 -29.76 3.28 -7.53
CA LEU A 193 -29.54 3.86 -8.86
C LEU A 193 -30.76 3.69 -9.78
N LEU A 194 -31.38 2.51 -9.79
CA LEU A 194 -32.62 2.26 -10.53
C LEU A 194 -33.76 3.17 -10.05
N ALA A 195 -33.84 3.41 -8.74
CA ALA A 195 -34.78 4.35 -8.13
C ALA A 195 -34.38 5.84 -8.30
N LYS A 196 -33.36 6.14 -9.13
CA LYS A 196 -32.88 7.49 -9.44
C LYS A 196 -32.53 8.32 -8.21
N LYS A 197 -31.97 7.67 -7.18
CA LYS A 197 -31.46 8.33 -5.98
C LYS A 197 -30.22 9.17 -6.29
N THR A 198 -30.02 10.23 -5.53
CA THR A 198 -28.88 11.14 -5.68
C THR A 198 -27.61 10.47 -5.15
N ILE A 199 -26.49 10.69 -5.84
CA ILE A 199 -25.16 10.29 -5.39
C ILE A 199 -24.47 11.53 -4.81
N PHE A 200 -24.33 11.56 -3.48
CA PHE A 200 -23.58 12.60 -2.78
C PHE A 200 -22.10 12.25 -2.71
N THR A 201 -21.23 13.21 -3.02
CA THR A 201 -19.77 12.99 -2.99
C THR A 201 -19.07 13.98 -2.06
N ASP A 202 -18.00 13.53 -1.39
CA ASP A 202 -17.23 14.36 -0.45
C ASP A 202 -16.36 15.42 -1.15
N VAL A 203 -15.88 15.12 -2.36
CA VAL A 203 -15.06 16.03 -3.17
C VAL A 203 -15.48 16.05 -4.64
N THR A 204 -15.11 17.12 -5.34
CA THR A 204 -15.46 17.36 -6.75
C THR A 204 -14.83 16.34 -7.69
N MET A 205 -13.66 15.79 -7.35
CA MET A 205 -12.98 14.78 -8.18
C MET A 205 -13.78 13.48 -8.28
N VAL A 206 -14.47 13.07 -7.22
CA VAL A 206 -15.38 11.91 -7.30
C VAL A 206 -16.52 12.23 -8.26
N GLN A 207 -17.20 13.38 -8.09
CA GLN A 207 -18.29 13.81 -8.97
C GLN A 207 -17.86 13.87 -10.45
N ALA A 208 -16.67 14.40 -10.72
CA ALA A 208 -16.14 14.53 -12.08
C ALA A 208 -15.82 13.18 -12.72
N GLY A 209 -15.39 12.19 -11.92
CA GLY A 209 -15.07 10.84 -12.39
C GLY A 209 -16.30 9.95 -12.66
N VAL A 210 -17.49 10.34 -12.19
CA VAL A 210 -18.72 9.56 -12.44
C VAL A 210 -19.26 9.81 -13.84
N ASN A 211 -19.59 8.73 -14.55
CA ASN A 211 -20.11 8.76 -15.91
C ASN A 211 -21.54 9.31 -15.94
N LYS A 212 -21.71 10.49 -16.54
CA LYS A 212 -22.98 11.22 -16.63
C LYS A 212 -23.93 10.68 -17.71
N ARG A 213 -23.46 9.78 -18.60
CA ARG A 213 -24.23 9.29 -19.76
C ARG A 213 -25.58 8.65 -19.39
N PHE A 214 -25.71 8.14 -18.16
CA PHE A 214 -26.90 7.43 -17.70
C PHE A 214 -27.88 8.30 -16.88
N GLY A 215 -27.64 9.62 -16.83
CA GLY A 215 -28.57 10.59 -16.25
C GLY A 215 -28.79 10.46 -14.74
N HIS A 216 -27.78 9.99 -14.00
CA HIS A 216 -27.80 9.96 -12.53
C HIS A 216 -27.40 11.32 -11.97
N GLU A 217 -28.09 11.78 -10.92
CA GLU A 217 -27.74 13.01 -10.24
C GLU A 217 -26.53 12.76 -9.32
N VAL A 218 -25.43 13.45 -9.60
CA VAL A 218 -24.20 13.39 -8.79
C VAL A 218 -23.88 14.78 -8.29
N ARG A 219 -23.85 14.94 -6.96
CA ARG A 219 -23.65 16.23 -6.30
C ARG A 219 -22.52 16.16 -5.29
N CYS A 220 -21.47 16.95 -5.52
CA CYS A 220 -20.45 17.21 -4.52
C CYS A 220 -21.00 18.14 -3.44
N VAL A 221 -20.95 17.69 -2.19
CA VAL A 221 -21.48 18.45 -1.04
C VAL A 221 -20.57 19.59 -0.63
N LEU A 222 -19.28 19.50 -0.97
CA LEU A 222 -18.25 20.48 -0.60
C LEU A 222 -18.53 21.88 -1.16
N ASN A 223 -19.24 21.94 -2.29
CA ASN A 223 -19.51 23.18 -3.02
C ASN A 223 -20.83 23.84 -2.61
N ASP A 224 -21.52 23.31 -1.60
CA ASP A 224 -22.78 23.88 -1.13
C ASP A 224 -22.55 25.25 -0.46
N PRO A 225 -23.44 26.24 -0.71
CA PRO A 225 -23.32 27.56 -0.10
C PRO A 225 -23.26 27.49 1.43
N GLY A 226 -22.34 28.24 2.03
CA GLY A 226 -22.18 28.33 3.49
C GLY A 226 -21.39 27.19 4.14
N VAL A 227 -20.91 26.20 3.37
CA VAL A 227 -20.06 25.10 3.91
C VAL A 227 -18.76 25.64 4.51
N GLU A 228 -18.11 26.59 3.84
CA GLU A 228 -16.83 27.13 4.31
C GLU A 228 -16.95 27.87 5.65
N GLU A 229 -17.85 28.84 5.72
CA GLU A 229 -18.10 29.60 6.96
C GLU A 229 -18.63 28.69 8.08
N GLY A 230 -19.52 27.77 7.73
CA GLY A 230 -20.11 26.84 8.68
C GLY A 230 -19.08 25.86 9.27
N ALA A 231 -18.19 25.33 8.44
CA ALA A 231 -17.12 24.45 8.88
C ALA A 231 -16.17 25.14 9.86
N ALA A 232 -15.78 26.40 9.55
CA ALA A 232 -14.94 27.20 10.43
C ALA A 232 -15.62 27.46 11.79
N LYS A 233 -16.90 27.87 11.80
CA LYS A 233 -17.66 28.10 13.04
C LYS A 233 -17.85 26.83 13.86
N ALA A 234 -17.95 25.67 13.22
CA ALA A 234 -18.15 24.39 13.88
C ALA A 234 -16.85 23.69 14.31
N GLY A 235 -15.68 24.23 13.94
CA GLY A 235 -14.39 23.55 14.17
C GLY A 235 -14.26 22.22 13.44
N MET A 236 -14.88 22.09 12.25
CA MET A 236 -14.90 20.86 11.45
C MET A 236 -14.19 21.07 10.11
N THR A 237 -13.84 19.97 9.45
CA THR A 237 -13.42 20.03 8.04
C THR A 237 -14.61 20.38 7.15
N LYS A 238 -14.35 21.03 6.02
CA LYS A 238 -15.40 21.39 5.04
C LYS A 238 -16.22 20.17 4.61
N ALA A 239 -15.58 19.04 4.31
CA ALA A 239 -16.25 17.81 3.89
C ALA A 239 -17.13 17.19 4.99
N ALA A 240 -16.65 17.14 6.24
CA ALA A 240 -17.44 16.63 7.36
C ALA A 240 -18.65 17.53 7.68
N TYR A 241 -18.44 18.85 7.66
CA TYR A 241 -19.51 19.82 7.86
C TYR A 241 -20.57 19.74 6.74
N ALA A 242 -20.14 19.63 5.49
CA ALA A 242 -21.04 19.55 4.34
C ALA A 242 -21.96 18.32 4.42
N LEU A 243 -21.42 17.13 4.72
CA LEU A 243 -22.25 15.92 4.94
C LEU A 243 -23.20 16.10 6.12
N ARG A 244 -22.70 16.62 7.25
CA ARG A 244 -23.54 16.92 8.43
C ARG A 244 -24.72 17.82 8.07
N SER A 245 -24.50 18.81 7.21
CA SER A 245 -25.52 19.79 6.83
C SER A 245 -26.63 19.20 5.97
N LEU A 246 -26.42 18.03 5.34
CA LEU A 246 -27.48 17.32 4.62
C LEU A 246 -28.43 16.57 5.56
N GLY A 247 -27.93 16.05 6.69
CA GLY A 247 -28.75 15.34 7.67
C GLY A 247 -29.60 14.24 7.05
N THR A 248 -30.92 14.29 7.29
CA THR A 248 -31.89 13.30 6.78
C THR A 248 -32.00 13.23 5.26
N LYS A 249 -31.50 14.22 4.50
CA LYS A 249 -31.44 14.15 3.04
C LYS A 249 -30.54 13.02 2.53
N LEU A 250 -29.64 12.51 3.38
CA LEU A 250 -28.82 11.35 3.05
C LEU A 250 -29.61 10.04 3.03
N ASN A 251 -30.79 9.99 3.65
CA ASN A 251 -31.58 8.76 3.78
C ASN A 251 -32.02 8.23 2.41
N GLY A 252 -31.74 6.95 2.17
CA GLY A 252 -32.06 6.27 0.91
C GLY A 252 -31.24 6.74 -0.30
N ASN A 253 -30.27 7.63 -0.11
CA ASN A 253 -29.35 8.08 -1.17
C ASN A 253 -27.99 7.37 -1.07
N ILE A 254 -27.15 7.51 -2.09
CA ILE A 254 -25.80 6.95 -2.12
C ILE A 254 -24.83 8.01 -1.64
N VAL A 255 -23.91 7.66 -0.74
CA VAL A 255 -22.84 8.57 -0.29
C VAL A 255 -21.48 7.98 -0.65
N ALA A 256 -20.74 8.65 -1.53
CA ALA A 256 -19.41 8.24 -1.98
C ALA A 256 -18.33 9.17 -1.41
N ILE A 257 -17.51 8.63 -0.52
CA ILE A 257 -16.42 9.32 0.16
C ILE A 257 -15.10 8.76 -0.35
N GLY A 258 -14.45 9.51 -1.24
CA GLY A 258 -13.20 9.09 -1.88
C GLY A 258 -11.95 9.75 -1.32
N ASN A 259 -12.07 10.83 -0.54
CA ASN A 259 -10.90 11.61 -0.14
C ASN A 259 -10.82 11.88 1.37
N ALA A 260 -11.89 12.33 2.00
CA ALA A 260 -11.82 12.88 3.36
C ALA A 260 -12.17 11.83 4.44
N PRO A 261 -11.20 11.35 5.25
CA PRO A 261 -11.50 10.43 6.36
C PRO A 261 -12.44 11.04 7.40
N THR A 262 -12.32 12.35 7.63
CA THR A 262 -13.19 13.09 8.55
C THR A 262 -14.65 13.13 8.10
N ALA A 263 -14.90 13.13 6.79
CA ALA A 263 -16.24 13.03 6.24
C ALA A 263 -16.84 11.65 6.50
N LEU A 264 -16.05 10.58 6.35
CA LEU A 264 -16.48 9.21 6.64
C LEU A 264 -16.78 9.01 8.13
N ILE A 265 -15.90 9.48 9.02
CA ILE A 265 -16.12 9.43 10.47
C ILE A 265 -17.43 10.12 10.83
N LYS A 266 -17.65 11.35 10.34
CA LYS A 266 -18.88 12.09 10.66
C LYS A 266 -20.13 11.41 10.11
N LEU A 267 -20.07 10.81 8.91
CA LEU A 267 -21.19 10.05 8.37
C LEU A 267 -21.53 8.84 9.26
N VAL A 268 -20.52 8.09 9.73
CA VAL A 268 -20.73 6.96 10.63
C VAL A 268 -21.32 7.43 11.97
N ASP A 269 -20.86 8.55 12.52
CA ASP A 269 -21.46 9.13 13.73
C ASP A 269 -22.94 9.45 13.54
N MET A 270 -23.30 10.05 12.39
CA MET A 270 -24.70 10.35 12.07
C MET A 270 -25.55 9.08 11.90
N ILE A 271 -24.98 8.00 11.37
CA ILE A 271 -25.68 6.71 11.26
C ILE A 271 -25.97 6.13 12.65
N LYS A 272 -24.96 6.13 13.54
CA LYS A 272 -25.06 5.54 14.87
C LYS A 272 -25.91 6.37 15.84
N GLN A 273 -25.75 7.68 15.81
CA GLN A 273 -26.30 8.58 16.84
C GLN A 273 -27.57 9.28 16.38
N GLU A 274 -27.67 9.61 15.08
CA GLU A 274 -28.74 10.44 14.53
C GLU A 274 -29.75 9.61 13.69
N GLY A 275 -29.52 8.30 13.54
CA GLY A 275 -30.43 7.40 12.82
C GLY A 275 -30.43 7.59 11.29
N ILE A 276 -29.37 8.19 10.74
CA ILE A 276 -29.23 8.38 9.28
C ILE A 276 -29.03 7.03 8.59
N ARG A 277 -29.70 6.81 7.46
CA ARG A 277 -29.73 5.53 6.72
C ARG A 277 -29.58 5.75 5.21
N PRO A 278 -28.36 6.02 4.70
CA PRO A 278 -28.10 5.99 3.26
C PRO A 278 -28.41 4.60 2.69
N ALA A 279 -28.80 4.54 1.42
CA ALA A 279 -29.00 3.26 0.74
C ALA A 279 -27.67 2.52 0.52
N LEU A 280 -26.58 3.26 0.35
CA LEU A 280 -25.24 2.72 0.23
C LEU A 280 -24.20 3.76 0.66
N VAL A 281 -23.19 3.32 1.42
CA VAL A 281 -21.98 4.10 1.71
C VAL A 281 -20.78 3.52 0.95
N ILE A 282 -20.18 4.28 0.06
CA ILE A 282 -18.87 3.96 -0.55
C ILE A 282 -17.82 4.72 0.24
N GLY A 283 -17.28 4.11 1.28
CA GLY A 283 -16.31 4.72 2.20
C GLY A 283 -14.89 4.29 1.86
N ILE A 284 -14.24 4.95 0.91
CA ILE A 284 -12.90 4.58 0.42
C ILE A 284 -11.91 5.77 0.43
N PRO A 285 -11.81 6.55 1.52
CA PRO A 285 -10.84 7.64 1.59
C PRO A 285 -9.40 7.10 1.53
N VAL A 286 -8.53 7.84 0.86
CA VAL A 286 -7.08 7.62 0.83
C VAL A 286 -6.39 8.50 1.87
N GLY A 287 -5.29 8.03 2.44
CA GLY A 287 -4.40 8.89 3.22
C GLY A 287 -3.63 8.14 4.30
N PHE A 288 -2.67 8.85 4.90
CA PHE A 288 -1.83 8.33 5.98
C PHE A 288 -2.32 8.70 7.38
N VAL A 289 -3.25 9.66 7.47
CA VAL A 289 -3.86 10.11 8.73
C VAL A 289 -5.34 9.76 8.72
N ASN A 290 -5.78 8.95 9.69
CA ASN A 290 -7.17 8.56 9.94
C ASN A 290 -7.90 7.82 8.80
N ALA A 291 -7.27 7.56 7.65
CA ALA A 291 -7.92 6.87 6.53
C ALA A 291 -8.24 5.41 6.87
N LYS A 292 -7.26 4.69 7.41
CA LYS A 292 -7.46 3.30 7.87
C LYS A 292 -8.50 3.26 8.98
N GLU A 293 -8.36 4.12 9.98
CA GLU A 293 -9.20 4.20 11.16
C GLU A 293 -10.65 4.54 10.80
N SER A 294 -10.88 5.48 9.88
CA SER A 294 -12.22 5.84 9.41
C SER A 294 -12.94 4.68 8.70
N LYS A 295 -12.20 3.87 7.94
CA LYS A 295 -12.74 2.69 7.26
C LYS A 295 -13.00 1.55 8.23
N GLU A 296 -12.13 1.34 9.23
CA GLU A 296 -12.41 0.41 10.33
C GLU A 296 -13.63 0.85 11.14
N TYR A 297 -13.82 2.17 11.33
CA TYR A 297 -14.99 2.69 12.02
C TYR A 297 -16.29 2.44 11.24
N LEU A 298 -16.27 2.59 9.92
CA LEU A 298 -17.37 2.17 9.03
C LEU A 298 -17.60 0.65 9.10
N ARG A 299 -16.55 -0.16 9.23
CA ARG A 299 -16.69 -1.62 9.36
C ARG A 299 -17.29 -2.08 10.69
N GLY A 300 -17.39 -1.18 11.67
CA GLY A 300 -17.99 -1.44 12.97
C GLY A 300 -19.47 -1.09 13.05
N ILE A 301 -20.17 -1.00 11.91
CA ILE A 301 -21.61 -0.75 11.82
C ILE A 301 -22.26 -1.77 10.87
N ASP A 302 -23.51 -2.12 11.15
CA ASP A 302 -24.35 -3.04 10.33
C ASP A 302 -25.65 -2.37 9.87
N GLU A 303 -25.86 -1.11 10.27
CA GLU A 303 -27.10 -0.38 10.06
C GLU A 303 -27.36 0.00 8.59
N VAL A 304 -26.32 0.02 7.75
CA VAL A 304 -26.41 0.39 6.33
C VAL A 304 -25.43 -0.42 5.48
N PRO A 305 -25.76 -0.70 4.20
CA PRO A 305 -24.84 -1.32 3.27
C PRO A 305 -23.64 -0.43 2.97
N TYR A 306 -22.46 -1.03 2.80
CA TYR A 306 -21.25 -0.28 2.43
C TYR A 306 -20.25 -1.05 1.59
N ILE A 307 -19.43 -0.28 0.85
CA ILE A 307 -18.24 -0.73 0.13
C ILE A 307 -17.05 0.06 0.65
N THR A 308 -16.00 -0.62 1.08
CA THR A 308 -14.76 -0.02 1.60
C THR A 308 -13.55 -0.89 1.28
N ASN A 309 -12.38 -0.55 1.82
CA ASN A 309 -11.19 -1.40 1.77
C ASN A 309 -10.31 -1.26 3.02
N ARG A 310 -9.47 -2.26 3.29
CA ARG A 310 -8.48 -2.22 4.37
C ARG A 310 -7.32 -1.26 4.06
N GLY A 311 -6.68 -0.73 5.10
CA GLY A 311 -5.42 0.03 4.98
C GLY A 311 -5.60 1.48 4.53
N GLN A 312 -4.56 2.06 3.92
CA GLN A 312 -4.48 3.50 3.58
C GLN A 312 -4.87 3.82 2.13
N LYS A 313 -4.90 2.80 1.27
CA LYS A 313 -5.27 2.93 -0.15
C LYS A 313 -6.75 3.30 -0.28
N GLY A 314 -7.09 3.99 -1.35
CA GLY A 314 -8.43 4.45 -1.66
C GLY A 314 -8.36 5.55 -2.70
N GLY A 315 -9.26 6.52 -2.64
CA GLY A 315 -9.12 7.74 -3.43
C GLY A 315 -10.36 8.07 -4.23
N SER A 316 -10.36 9.28 -4.81
CA SER A 316 -11.47 9.77 -5.62
C SER A 316 -11.69 8.92 -6.87
N THR A 317 -10.61 8.45 -7.49
CA THR A 317 -10.63 7.56 -8.66
C THR A 317 -11.26 6.22 -8.34
N VAL A 318 -10.95 5.65 -7.16
CA VAL A 318 -11.51 4.38 -6.69
C VAL A 318 -13.00 4.53 -6.37
N ALA A 319 -13.39 5.58 -5.65
CA ALA A 319 -14.80 5.86 -5.36
C ALA A 319 -15.62 6.03 -6.65
N ALA A 320 -15.11 6.80 -7.62
CA ALA A 320 -15.76 6.98 -8.92
C ALA A 320 -15.82 5.67 -9.72
N ALA A 321 -14.76 4.84 -9.68
CA ALA A 321 -14.73 3.53 -10.32
C ALA A 321 -15.82 2.60 -9.77
N ILE A 322 -16.00 2.57 -8.45
CA ILE A 322 -17.07 1.80 -7.79
C ILE A 322 -18.44 2.30 -8.24
N VAL A 323 -18.69 3.61 -8.17
CA VAL A 323 -19.97 4.19 -8.62
C VAL A 323 -20.24 3.84 -10.09
N ASN A 324 -19.25 3.97 -10.97
CA ASN A 324 -19.38 3.63 -12.39
C ASN A 324 -19.65 2.14 -12.62
N ALA A 325 -19.03 1.26 -11.84
CA ALA A 325 -19.31 -0.17 -11.89
C ALA A 325 -20.76 -0.47 -11.51
N LEU A 326 -21.26 0.14 -10.43
CA LEU A 326 -22.66 0.01 -10.01
C LEU A 326 -23.63 0.57 -11.06
N ILE A 327 -23.27 1.70 -11.68
CA ILE A 327 -24.07 2.29 -12.77
C ILE A 327 -24.16 1.32 -13.94
N LYS A 328 -23.09 0.61 -14.30
CA LYS A 328 -23.12 -0.41 -15.36
C LYS A 328 -23.88 -1.66 -14.92
N ALA A 329 -23.65 -2.13 -13.70
CA ALA A 329 -24.25 -3.34 -13.13
C ALA A 329 -25.78 -3.25 -13.01
N GLN A 330 -26.33 -2.06 -12.76
CA GLN A 330 -27.79 -1.89 -12.63
C GLN A 330 -28.57 -2.33 -13.89
N PHE A 331 -27.94 -2.32 -15.07
CA PHE A 331 -28.56 -2.72 -16.34
C PHE A 331 -28.41 -4.22 -16.63
N MET A 332 -27.58 -4.92 -15.86
CA MET A 332 -27.41 -6.38 -15.95
C MET A 332 -28.31 -7.12 -14.95
N ALA A 333 -28.81 -6.40 -13.94
CA ALA A 333 -29.72 -6.91 -12.90
C ALA A 333 -31.21 -6.64 -13.19
N ALA A 334 -31.53 -6.06 -14.34
CA ALA A 334 -32.89 -5.78 -14.82
C ALA A 334 -33.27 -6.73 -15.95
#